data_AF-A0A7C4ULM7-F1
#
_entry.id   AF-A0A7C4ULM7-F1
#
_cell.length_a   1.000
_cell.length_b   1.000
_cell.length_c   1.000
_cell.angle_alpha   90.00
_cell.angle_beta   90.00
_cell.angle_gamma   90.00
#
_symmetry.space_group_name_H-M   'P 1'
#
loop_
_entity.id
_entity.type
_entity.pdbx_description
1 polymer ?
#
loop_
_entity_poly.entity_id
_entity_poly.type
_entity_poly.pdbx_seq_one_letter_code
_entity_poly.pdbx_strand_id
1 'polypeptide(L)'
;MKIEIQELPKYGRKINFEIDAEKVREKKNSIIKEIQKTAEVPGFRKGKVPEHVIENRYSEVIRKNIIEQLISDSYIAAVNEYKIQPVIDPEVSDVKFDDTLSFTVYVEVKPEVTVKKYKELVIKQVEPEPVTEQMVDEVLADWEKRKEFASSIIDPEKRIAWRKKIREQLEQLSQQRAKRMEEEQIWKQLFEHSSVEIPEKLLLQRARYLTREQLNYIDTQNKTKEEIEKIAEEIFEKMKPVAEEHLKKYFILEKIAEIEKIEATDEEIEQSIRRISLTSGEDLQQVKQRLTESGRIYDLKDDIKIDKAFEFVKSNAQNIKKIILPGEEKDGQRKK
;
A
#
# COMPACT_ATOMS: atom_id res chain seq x y z
N MET A 1 31.90 7.31 -14.05
CA MET A 1 30.85 6.35 -13.63
C MET A 1 30.38 5.60 -14.86
N LYS A 2 30.40 4.27 -14.80
CA LYS A 2 29.92 3.36 -15.82
C LYS A 2 28.76 2.56 -15.25
N ILE A 3 27.71 2.40 -16.03
CA ILE A 3 26.50 1.67 -15.68
C ILE A 3 26.28 0.61 -16.75
N GLU A 4 26.02 -0.63 -16.34
CA GLU A 4 25.64 -1.71 -17.23
C GLU A 4 24.34 -2.32 -16.73
N ILE A 5 23.30 -2.30 -17.55
CA ILE A 5 21.97 -2.84 -17.23
C ILE A 5 21.79 -4.14 -17.98
N GLN A 6 21.54 -5.21 -17.23
CA GLN A 6 21.14 -6.51 -17.75
C GLN A 6 19.66 -6.76 -17.45
N GLU A 7 18.90 -7.03 -18.50
CA GLU A 7 17.52 -7.50 -18.37
C GLU A 7 17.51 -8.98 -17.97
N LEU A 8 16.78 -9.29 -16.91
CA LEU A 8 16.56 -10.66 -16.46
C LEU A 8 15.15 -11.11 -16.88
N PRO A 9 14.87 -12.43 -16.89
CA PRO A 9 13.53 -12.93 -17.21
C PRO A 9 12.43 -12.27 -16.37
N LYS A 10 11.26 -12.09 -16.99
CA LYS A 10 10.08 -11.41 -16.41
C LYS A 10 10.38 -9.93 -16.08
N TYR A 11 10.57 -9.62 -14.80
CA TYR A 11 10.61 -8.24 -14.27
C TYR A 11 11.97 -7.83 -13.72
N GLY A 12 12.91 -8.78 -13.61
CA GLY A 12 14.20 -8.50 -12.98
C GLY A 12 15.06 -7.58 -13.84
N ARG A 13 15.75 -6.65 -13.19
CA ARG A 13 16.85 -5.88 -13.75
C ARG A 13 18.04 -6.01 -12.82
N LYS A 14 19.19 -6.35 -13.38
CA LYS A 14 20.48 -6.33 -12.70
C LYS A 14 21.29 -5.17 -13.25
N ILE A 15 21.72 -4.27 -12.38
CA ILE A 15 22.43 -3.05 -12.75
C ILE A 15 23.78 -3.08 -12.07
N ASN A 16 24.85 -3.14 -12.86
CA ASN A 16 26.21 -3.06 -12.35
C ASN A 16 26.69 -1.61 -12.42
N PHE A 17 27.24 -1.13 -11.31
CA PHE A 17 27.79 0.20 -11.19
C PHE A 17 29.31 0.12 -10.99
N GLU A 18 30.03 0.97 -11.71
CA GLU A 18 31.46 1.24 -11.48
C GLU A 18 31.67 2.75 -11.36
N ILE A 19 32.09 3.20 -10.18
CA ILE A 19 32.37 4.59 -9.85
C ILE A 19 33.87 4.78 -9.76
N ASP A 20 34.37 5.71 -10.57
CA ASP A 20 35.78 6.04 -10.66
C ASP A 20 36.30 6.74 -9.39
N ALA A 21 37.64 6.73 -9.24
CA ALA A 21 38.31 7.29 -8.07
C ALA A 21 38.21 8.81 -7.95
N GLU A 22 37.90 9.52 -9.04
CA GLU A 22 37.67 10.96 -8.98
C GLU A 22 36.38 11.27 -8.23
N LYS A 23 35.27 10.64 -8.62
CA LYS A 23 33.98 10.77 -7.91
C LYS A 23 34.04 10.30 -6.47
N VAL A 24 34.76 9.20 -6.18
CA VAL A 24 34.95 8.73 -4.80
C VAL A 24 35.69 9.77 -3.95
N ARG A 25 36.74 10.38 -4.49
CA ARG A 25 37.50 11.44 -3.80
C ARG A 25 36.67 12.70 -3.58
N GLU A 26 35.89 13.14 -4.58
CA GLU A 26 34.97 14.26 -4.44
C GLU A 26 33.97 14.04 -3.31
N LYS A 27 33.36 12.85 -3.25
CA LYS A 27 32.42 12.49 -2.20
C LYS A 27 33.09 12.41 -0.82
N LYS A 28 34.28 11.81 -0.73
CA LYS A 28 35.09 11.77 0.50
C LYS A 28 35.32 13.18 1.04
N ASN A 29 35.74 14.11 0.19
CA ASN A 29 35.99 15.50 0.57
C ASN A 29 34.71 16.20 1.07
N SER A 30 33.56 15.93 0.45
CA SER A 30 32.27 16.46 0.91
C SER A 30 31.93 15.96 2.32
N ILE A 31 32.05 14.65 2.55
CA ILE A 31 31.73 14.02 3.84
C ILE A 31 32.67 14.51 4.94
N ILE A 32 33.97 14.65 4.67
CA ILE A 32 34.92 15.22 5.63
C ILE A 32 34.50 16.62 6.06
N LYS A 33 34.10 17.47 5.11
CA LYS A 33 33.63 18.84 5.40
C LYS A 33 32.33 18.83 6.21
N GLU A 34 31.43 17.88 5.98
CA GLU A 34 30.21 17.73 6.77
C GLU A 34 30.52 17.32 8.22
N ILE A 35 31.37 16.31 8.40
CA ILE A 35 31.78 15.84 9.73
C ILE A 35 32.54 16.95 10.46
N GLN A 36 33.43 17.68 9.79
CA GLN A 36 34.20 18.78 10.38
C GLN A 36 33.32 19.84 11.05
N LYS A 37 32.13 20.12 10.50
CA LYS A 37 31.18 21.11 11.05
C LYS A 37 30.65 20.71 12.43
N THR A 38 30.48 19.42 12.69
CA THR A 38 29.83 18.90 13.90
C THR A 38 30.77 18.15 14.84
N ALA A 39 31.94 17.72 14.34
CA ALA A 39 32.89 16.91 15.09
C ALA A 39 33.41 17.61 16.35
N GLU A 40 33.36 16.88 17.46
CA GLU A 40 33.93 17.28 18.75
C GLU A 40 35.24 16.52 18.96
N VAL A 41 36.35 17.23 18.77
CA VAL A 41 37.69 16.67 18.94
C VAL A 41 38.41 17.46 20.04
N PRO A 42 38.89 16.80 21.11
CA PRO A 42 39.64 17.47 22.18
C PRO A 42 40.80 18.30 21.62
N GLY A 43 40.95 19.53 22.11
CA GLY A 43 41.97 20.48 21.64
C GLY A 43 41.56 21.31 20.43
N PHE A 44 40.42 21.03 19.77
CA PHE A 44 39.95 21.78 18.62
C PHE A 44 38.54 22.34 18.84
N ARG A 45 38.32 23.57 18.36
CA ARG A 45 36.98 24.16 18.29
C ARG A 45 36.20 23.52 17.14
N LYS A 46 34.90 23.28 17.34
CA LYS A 46 33.96 22.82 16.29
C LYS A 46 34.16 23.58 14.98
N GLY A 47 34.23 22.88 13.85
CA GLY A 47 34.47 23.47 12.53
C GLY A 47 35.91 23.87 12.21
N LYS A 48 36.87 23.72 13.15
CA LYS A 48 38.30 24.07 12.96
C LYS A 48 39.24 22.89 13.11
N VAL A 49 38.70 21.67 13.22
CA VAL A 49 39.49 20.44 13.24
C VAL A 49 40.13 20.24 11.85
N PRO A 50 41.45 20.06 11.72
CA PRO A 50 42.08 19.77 10.43
C PRO A 50 41.55 18.50 9.76
N GLU A 51 41.49 18.46 8.43
CA GLU A 51 40.91 17.35 7.66
C GLU A 51 41.59 16.00 7.97
N HIS A 52 42.92 15.95 8.03
CA HIS A 52 43.66 14.73 8.33
C HIS A 52 43.32 14.14 9.72
N VAL A 53 42.96 14.99 10.70
CA VAL A 53 42.53 14.52 12.03
C VAL A 53 41.14 13.90 11.94
N ILE A 54 40.24 14.50 11.14
CA ILE A 54 38.91 13.95 10.87
C ILE A 54 39.02 12.63 10.12
N GLU A 55 39.84 12.55 9.07
CA GLU A 55 40.07 11.33 8.30
C GLU A 55 40.54 10.18 9.19
N ASN A 56 41.52 10.43 10.05
CA ASN A 56 42.07 9.39 10.92
C ASN A 56 41.08 8.94 11.99
N ARG A 57 40.33 9.88 12.59
CA ARG A 57 39.45 9.58 13.72
C ARG A 57 38.08 9.04 13.31
N TYR A 58 37.58 9.44 12.15
CA TYR A 58 36.24 9.09 11.63
C TYR A 58 36.33 8.22 10.38
N SER A 59 37.45 7.52 10.16
CA SER A 59 37.72 6.73 8.94
C SER A 59 36.59 5.76 8.59
N GLU A 60 36.11 4.98 9.56
CA GLU A 60 35.02 4.01 9.36
C GLU A 60 33.69 4.70 9.01
N VAL A 61 33.38 5.81 9.68
CA VAL A 61 32.17 6.60 9.43
C VAL A 61 32.22 7.23 8.04
N ILE A 62 33.37 7.78 7.66
CA ILE A 62 33.61 8.33 6.31
C ILE A 62 33.43 7.23 5.27
N ARG A 63 34.08 6.07 5.45
CA ARG A 63 33.97 4.93 4.54
C ARG A 63 32.52 4.49 4.36
N LYS A 64 31.78 4.31 5.46
CA LYS A 64 30.37 3.90 5.43
C LYS A 64 29.51 4.93 4.68
N ASN A 65 29.65 6.21 5.00
CA ASN A 65 28.89 7.27 4.36
C ASN A 65 29.20 7.41 2.86
N ILE A 66 30.46 7.22 2.45
CA ILE A 66 30.84 7.23 1.02
C ILE A 66 30.07 6.13 0.30
N ILE A 67 30.13 4.90 0.82
CA ILE A 67 29.49 3.74 0.20
C ILE A 67 27.96 3.96 0.13
N GLU A 68 27.32 4.28 1.25
CA GLU A 68 25.86 4.45 1.33
C GLU A 68 25.36 5.56 0.40
N GLN A 69 25.99 6.74 0.45
CA GLN A 69 25.54 7.87 -0.36
C GLN A 69 25.85 7.68 -1.85
N LEU A 70 27.03 7.14 -2.22
CA LEU A 70 27.34 6.91 -3.63
C LEU A 70 26.45 5.84 -4.25
N ILE A 71 26.11 4.78 -3.51
CA ILE A 71 25.16 3.76 -3.98
C ILE A 71 23.80 4.40 -4.20
N SER A 72 23.29 5.15 -3.21
CA SER A 72 22.00 5.82 -3.30
C SER A 72 21.94 6.83 -4.46
N ASP A 73 22.91 7.74 -4.55
CA ASP A 73 22.99 8.77 -5.59
C ASP A 73 23.06 8.14 -6.99
N SER A 74 23.90 7.11 -7.16
CA SER A 74 24.10 6.46 -8.46
C SER A 74 22.88 5.65 -8.88
N TYR A 75 22.22 4.97 -7.95
CA TYR A 75 20.98 4.25 -8.23
C TYR A 75 19.86 5.21 -8.64
N ILE A 76 19.65 6.30 -7.88
CA ILE A 76 18.64 7.33 -8.20
C ILE A 76 18.93 7.96 -9.58
N ALA A 77 20.20 8.26 -9.87
CA ALA A 77 20.60 8.78 -11.18
C ALA A 77 20.25 7.80 -12.31
N ALA A 78 20.58 6.51 -12.15
CA ALA A 78 20.28 5.48 -13.15
C ALA A 78 18.77 5.29 -13.35
N VAL A 79 18.00 5.21 -12.26
CA VAL A 79 16.53 5.11 -12.33
C VAL A 79 15.93 6.25 -13.15
N ASN A 80 16.41 7.48 -12.92
CA ASN A 80 15.92 8.68 -13.61
C ASN A 80 16.38 8.78 -15.08
N GLU A 81 17.63 8.41 -15.36
CA GLU A 81 18.25 8.47 -16.69
C GLU A 81 17.64 7.40 -17.61
N TYR A 82 17.53 6.17 -17.13
CA TYR A 82 17.04 5.02 -17.89
C TYR A 82 15.53 4.79 -17.75
N LYS A 83 14.82 5.69 -17.04
CA LYS A 83 13.36 5.63 -16.82
C LYS A 83 12.89 4.29 -16.26
N ILE A 84 13.69 3.71 -15.36
CA ILE A 84 13.35 2.46 -14.69
C ILE A 84 12.23 2.75 -13.69
N GLN A 85 11.20 1.92 -13.68
CA GLN A 85 10.08 2.04 -12.73
C GLN A 85 10.16 0.88 -11.73
N PRO A 86 11.00 0.99 -10.69
CA PRO A 86 11.13 -0.06 -9.70
C PRO A 86 9.83 -0.19 -8.89
N VAL A 87 9.43 -1.44 -8.61
CA VAL A 87 8.24 -1.73 -7.78
C VAL A 87 8.58 -2.32 -6.41
N ILE A 88 9.87 -2.57 -6.16
CA ILE A 88 10.39 -3.03 -4.87
C ILE A 88 11.62 -2.21 -4.49
N ASP A 89 11.99 -2.29 -3.21
CA ASP A 89 13.26 -1.73 -2.75
C ASP A 89 14.43 -2.45 -3.45
N PRO A 90 15.47 -1.72 -3.89
CA PRO A 90 16.61 -2.31 -4.55
C PRO A 90 17.41 -3.20 -3.59
N GLU A 91 17.78 -4.39 -4.06
CA GLU A 91 18.72 -5.27 -3.36
C GLU A 91 20.14 -4.99 -3.84
N VAL A 92 21.02 -4.59 -2.93
CA VAL A 92 22.42 -4.28 -3.25
C VAL A 92 23.32 -5.45 -2.87
N SER A 93 24.19 -5.88 -3.80
CA SER A 93 25.17 -6.94 -3.58
C SER A 93 26.54 -6.59 -4.17
N ASP A 94 27.53 -7.45 -3.89
CA ASP A 94 28.87 -7.40 -4.50
C ASP A 94 29.61 -6.06 -4.33
N VAL A 95 29.37 -5.37 -3.22
CA VAL A 95 29.99 -4.08 -2.93
C VAL A 95 31.50 -4.25 -2.73
N LYS A 96 32.29 -3.66 -3.62
CA LYS A 96 33.76 -3.58 -3.52
C LYS A 96 34.16 -2.12 -3.47
N PHE A 97 34.89 -1.77 -2.41
CA PHE A 97 35.31 -0.41 -2.15
C PHE A 97 36.80 -0.36 -1.82
N ASP A 98 37.54 0.31 -2.71
CA ASP A 98 38.95 0.66 -2.59
C ASP A 98 39.12 2.16 -2.97
N ASP A 99 39.99 2.49 -3.92
CA ASP A 99 40.02 3.82 -4.53
C ASP A 99 38.82 4.07 -5.43
N THR A 100 38.15 3.01 -5.88
CA THR A 100 36.93 2.98 -6.68
C THR A 100 35.80 2.32 -5.91
N LEU A 101 34.57 2.43 -6.42
CA LEU A 101 33.41 1.74 -5.86
C LEU A 101 32.69 0.98 -6.97
N SER A 102 32.56 -0.33 -6.81
CA SER A 102 31.69 -1.15 -7.65
C SER A 102 30.66 -1.91 -6.83
N PHE A 103 29.47 -2.07 -7.37
CA PHE A 103 28.37 -2.78 -6.72
C PHE A 103 27.32 -3.19 -7.75
N THR A 104 26.50 -4.17 -7.37
CA THR A 104 25.37 -4.66 -8.14
C THR A 104 24.09 -4.24 -7.46
N VAL A 105 23.11 -3.77 -8.25
CA VAL A 105 21.73 -3.60 -7.81
C VAL A 105 20.83 -4.57 -8.53
N TYR A 106 20.01 -5.31 -7.80
CA TYR A 106 18.88 -6.04 -8.34
C TYR A 106 17.57 -5.32 -8.00
N VAL A 107 16.67 -5.22 -8.97
CA VAL A 107 15.33 -4.66 -8.77
C VAL A 107 14.31 -5.35 -9.68
N GLU A 108 13.05 -5.37 -9.28
CA GLU A 108 11.93 -5.72 -10.16
C GLU A 108 11.28 -4.44 -10.69
N VAL A 109 11.00 -4.41 -12.00
CA VAL A 109 10.33 -3.27 -12.64
C VAL A 109 8.82 -3.50 -12.75
N LYS A 110 8.09 -2.40 -12.94
CA LYS A 110 6.65 -2.40 -13.17
C LYS A 110 6.26 -3.39 -14.26
N PRO A 111 5.25 -4.25 -14.03
CA PRO A 111 4.79 -5.20 -15.04
C PRO A 111 4.10 -4.48 -16.19
N GLU A 112 4.16 -5.07 -17.39
CA GLU A 112 3.32 -4.64 -18.50
C GLU A 112 1.87 -5.03 -18.24
N VAL A 113 0.96 -4.06 -18.39
CA VAL A 113 -0.48 -4.24 -18.16
C VAL A 113 -1.21 -3.97 -19.46
N THR A 114 -2.07 -4.92 -19.85
CA THR A 114 -3.01 -4.74 -20.96
C THR A 114 -4.44 -4.73 -20.40
N VAL A 115 -5.21 -3.72 -20.79
CA VAL A 115 -6.62 -3.57 -20.38
C VAL A 115 -7.45 -3.38 -21.64
N LYS A 116 -8.51 -4.18 -21.79
CA LYS A 116 -9.47 -4.08 -22.90
C LYS A 116 -10.88 -3.95 -22.36
N LYS A 117 -11.80 -3.40 -23.16
CA LYS A 117 -13.25 -3.34 -22.88
C LYS A 117 -13.67 -2.71 -21.55
N TYR A 118 -12.79 -1.97 -20.87
CA TYR A 118 -13.08 -1.34 -19.57
C TYR A 118 -14.15 -0.24 -19.62
N LYS A 119 -14.52 0.24 -20.82
CA LYS A 119 -15.65 1.18 -21.05
C LYS A 119 -16.94 0.50 -21.52
N GLU A 120 -16.89 -0.79 -21.84
CA GLU A 120 -18.00 -1.57 -22.39
C GLU A 120 -18.46 -2.65 -21.41
N LEU A 121 -18.13 -2.48 -20.12
CA LEU A 121 -18.51 -3.43 -19.09
C LEU A 121 -20.02 -3.43 -18.91
N VAL A 122 -20.58 -4.62 -18.72
CA VAL A 122 -22.01 -4.82 -18.64
C VAL A 122 -22.34 -5.32 -17.25
N ILE A 123 -23.00 -4.50 -16.44
CA ILE A 123 -23.34 -4.86 -15.06
C ILE A 123 -24.85 -5.02 -14.89
N LYS A 124 -25.22 -5.91 -13.98
CA LYS A 124 -26.58 -6.01 -13.47
C LYS A 124 -26.69 -5.12 -12.24
N GLN A 125 -27.60 -4.16 -12.30
CA GLN A 125 -27.90 -3.31 -11.15
C GLN A 125 -28.48 -4.19 -10.04
N VAL A 126 -27.96 -4.04 -8.83
CA VAL A 126 -28.38 -4.81 -7.68
C VAL A 126 -29.20 -3.90 -6.77
N GLU A 127 -30.49 -4.23 -6.59
CA GLU A 127 -31.32 -3.48 -5.64
C GLU A 127 -31.09 -4.01 -4.23
N PRO A 128 -30.94 -3.12 -3.23
CA PRO A 128 -30.82 -3.54 -1.83
C PRO A 128 -32.05 -4.34 -1.43
N GLU A 129 -31.82 -5.47 -0.76
CA GLU A 129 -32.89 -6.26 -0.16
C GLU A 129 -33.69 -5.37 0.82
N PRO A 130 -35.03 -5.33 0.70
CA PRO A 130 -35.86 -4.53 1.58
C PRO A 130 -35.81 -5.11 3.01
N VAL A 131 -35.56 -4.24 3.99
CA VAL A 131 -35.54 -4.66 5.39
C VAL A 131 -36.97 -4.90 5.89
N THR A 132 -37.28 -6.15 6.18
CA THR A 132 -38.60 -6.54 6.70
C THR A 132 -38.68 -6.38 8.23
N GLU A 133 -39.90 -6.30 8.77
CA GLU A 133 -40.11 -6.32 10.23
C GLU A 133 -39.56 -7.61 10.87
N GLN A 134 -39.66 -8.75 10.17
CA GLN A 134 -39.14 -10.03 10.65
C GLN A 134 -37.63 -9.99 10.85
N MET A 135 -36.87 -9.38 9.93
CA MET A 135 -35.41 -9.25 10.07
C MET A 135 -35.04 -8.38 11.29
N VAL A 136 -35.81 -7.31 11.54
CA VAL A 136 -35.61 -6.46 12.71
C VAL A 136 -35.93 -7.22 13.99
N ASP A 137 -37.02 -8.00 14.00
CA ASP A 137 -37.42 -8.84 15.13
C ASP A 137 -36.38 -9.92 15.46
N GLU A 138 -35.82 -10.57 14.44
CA GLU A 138 -34.76 -11.58 14.60
C GLU A 138 -33.51 -10.99 15.27
N VAL A 139 -33.02 -9.85 14.76
CA VAL A 139 -31.84 -9.17 15.34
C VAL A 139 -32.14 -8.68 16.77
N LEU A 140 -33.33 -8.13 16.99
CA LEU A 140 -33.74 -7.65 18.32
C LEU A 140 -33.82 -8.81 19.32
N ALA A 141 -34.38 -9.96 18.93
CA ALA A 141 -34.45 -11.16 19.77
C ALA A 141 -33.05 -11.70 20.11
N ASP A 142 -32.09 -11.60 19.18
CA ASP A 142 -30.71 -11.99 19.46
C ASP A 142 -29.98 -11.00 20.38
N TRP A 143 -30.33 -9.72 20.34
CA TRP A 143 -29.82 -8.72 21.27
C TRP A 143 -30.46 -8.84 22.66
N GLU A 144 -31.74 -9.19 22.75
CA GLU A 144 -32.44 -9.46 24.03
C GLU A 144 -31.77 -10.57 24.85
N LYS A 145 -31.16 -11.56 24.18
CA LYS A 145 -30.40 -12.65 24.84
C LYS A 145 -29.06 -12.17 25.44
N ARG A 146 -28.56 -11.00 25.05
CA ARG A 146 -27.29 -10.45 25.54
C ARG A 146 -27.54 -9.62 26.80
N LYS A 147 -26.92 -9.99 27.93
CA LYS A 147 -27.12 -9.34 29.24
C LYS A 147 -26.94 -7.82 29.22
N GLU A 148 -26.05 -7.32 28.38
CA GLU A 148 -25.75 -5.89 28.21
C GLU A 148 -26.91 -5.08 27.62
N PHE A 149 -27.77 -5.72 26.82
CA PHE A 149 -28.85 -5.05 26.09
C PHE A 149 -30.24 -5.35 26.66
N ALA A 150 -30.39 -6.48 27.37
CA ALA A 150 -31.67 -6.98 27.89
C ALA A 150 -32.49 -5.93 28.67
N SER A 151 -31.87 -5.20 29.61
CA SER A 151 -32.57 -4.18 30.41
C SER A 151 -33.04 -2.98 29.60
N SER A 152 -32.32 -2.63 28.53
CA SER A 152 -32.66 -1.51 27.64
C SER A 152 -33.72 -1.89 26.60
N ILE A 153 -33.85 -3.16 26.25
CA ILE A 153 -34.82 -3.62 25.23
C ILE A 153 -36.19 -3.91 25.85
N ILE A 154 -36.25 -4.26 27.15
CA ILE A 154 -37.51 -4.43 27.89
C ILE A 154 -38.28 -3.10 28.03
N ASP A 155 -37.55 -1.98 28.11
CA ASP A 155 -38.11 -0.63 28.15
C ASP A 155 -38.80 -0.30 26.80
N PRO A 156 -40.12 -0.04 26.77
CA PRO A 156 -40.87 0.15 25.53
C PRO A 156 -40.39 1.31 24.67
N GLU A 157 -39.95 2.43 25.28
CA GLU A 157 -39.49 3.61 24.54
C GLU A 157 -38.14 3.34 23.89
N LYS A 158 -37.22 2.74 24.65
CA LYS A 158 -35.90 2.33 24.14
C LYS A 158 -36.01 1.23 23.11
N ARG A 159 -36.96 0.31 23.24
CA ARG A 159 -37.23 -0.74 22.26
C ARG A 159 -37.59 -0.15 20.89
N ILE A 160 -38.42 0.89 20.83
CA ILE A 160 -38.75 1.60 19.59
C ILE A 160 -37.49 2.22 18.96
N ALA A 161 -36.66 2.89 19.77
CA ALA A 161 -35.41 3.47 19.31
C ALA A 161 -34.43 2.41 18.79
N TRP A 162 -34.31 1.26 19.47
CA TRP A 162 -33.49 0.14 19.03
C TRP A 162 -33.98 -0.49 17.73
N ARG A 163 -35.30 -0.71 17.58
CA ARG A 163 -35.87 -1.18 16.31
C ARG A 163 -35.53 -0.26 15.14
N LYS A 164 -35.65 1.06 15.35
CA LYS A 164 -35.29 2.06 14.34
C LYS A 164 -33.80 1.98 13.98
N LYS A 165 -32.91 1.93 14.97
CA LYS A 165 -31.46 1.85 14.74
C LYS A 165 -31.05 0.54 14.05
N ILE A 166 -31.64 -0.59 14.44
CA ILE A 166 -31.41 -1.89 13.80
C ILE A 166 -31.84 -1.83 12.34
N ARG A 167 -33.04 -1.27 12.06
CA ARG A 167 -33.52 -1.08 10.69
C ARG A 167 -32.54 -0.25 9.86
N GLU A 168 -32.12 0.91 10.36
CA GLU A 168 -31.15 1.77 9.68
C GLU A 168 -29.82 1.03 9.40
N GLN A 169 -29.32 0.25 10.36
CA GLN A 169 -28.11 -0.57 10.17
C GLN A 169 -28.31 -1.67 9.12
N LEU A 170 -29.44 -2.38 9.14
CA LEU A 170 -29.76 -3.41 8.16
C LEU A 170 -29.92 -2.82 6.75
N GLU A 171 -30.55 -1.64 6.63
CA GLU A 171 -30.68 -0.92 5.36
C GLU A 171 -29.31 -0.51 4.82
N GLN A 172 -28.43 0.02 5.67
CA GLN A 172 -27.05 0.36 5.30
C GLN A 172 -26.26 -0.88 4.86
N LEU A 173 -26.33 -1.99 5.60
CA LEU A 173 -25.67 -3.24 5.24
C LEU A 173 -26.19 -3.78 3.92
N SER A 174 -27.51 -3.76 3.69
CA SER A 174 -28.14 -4.18 2.45
C SER A 174 -27.67 -3.33 1.26
N GLN A 175 -27.63 -1.99 1.42
CA GLN A 175 -27.08 -1.08 0.41
C GLN A 175 -25.60 -1.32 0.13
N GLN A 176 -24.78 -1.56 1.16
CA GLN A 176 -23.36 -1.87 0.98
C GLN A 176 -23.16 -3.20 0.26
N ARG A 177 -23.94 -4.23 0.60
CA ARG A 177 -23.94 -5.52 -0.09
C ARG A 177 -24.29 -5.36 -1.57
N ALA A 178 -25.33 -4.59 -1.87
CA ALA A 178 -25.74 -4.32 -3.25
C ALA A 178 -24.62 -3.68 -4.07
N LYS A 179 -24.02 -2.61 -3.54
CA LYS A 179 -22.87 -1.93 -4.16
C LYS A 179 -21.70 -2.88 -4.34
N ARG A 180 -21.37 -3.69 -3.32
CA ARG A 180 -20.28 -4.66 -3.41
C ARG A 180 -20.50 -5.68 -4.52
N MET A 181 -21.71 -6.20 -4.68
CA MET A 181 -22.04 -7.14 -5.76
C MET A 181 -21.94 -6.49 -7.15
N GLU A 182 -22.29 -5.22 -7.28
CA GLU A 182 -22.07 -4.46 -8.54
C GLU A 182 -20.58 -4.31 -8.82
N GLU A 183 -19.79 -3.94 -7.82
CA GLU A 183 -18.33 -3.78 -7.94
C GLU A 183 -17.62 -5.12 -8.24
N GLU A 184 -18.07 -6.22 -7.65
CA GLU A 184 -17.59 -7.57 -7.96
C GLU A 184 -17.86 -7.95 -9.42
N GLN A 185 -19.02 -7.56 -9.98
CA GLN A 185 -19.30 -7.77 -11.40
C GLN A 185 -18.38 -6.96 -12.32
N ILE A 186 -18.04 -5.73 -11.93
CA ILE A 186 -17.06 -4.89 -12.64
C ILE A 186 -15.70 -5.59 -12.62
N TRP A 187 -15.22 -5.97 -11.44
CA TRP A 187 -13.91 -6.59 -11.27
C TRP A 187 -13.78 -7.90 -12.02
N LYS A 188 -14.82 -8.74 -11.99
CA LYS A 188 -14.84 -9.98 -12.75
C LYS A 188 -14.58 -9.73 -14.24
N GLN A 189 -15.30 -8.78 -14.84
CA GLN A 189 -15.12 -8.47 -16.25
C GLN A 189 -13.79 -7.76 -16.55
N LEU A 190 -13.32 -6.89 -15.64
CA LEU A 190 -11.99 -6.29 -15.76
C LEU A 190 -10.90 -7.35 -15.79
N PHE A 191 -10.96 -8.36 -14.91
CA PHE A 191 -10.00 -9.47 -14.91
C PHE A 191 -10.13 -10.36 -16.14
N GLU A 192 -11.33 -10.59 -16.68
CA GLU A 192 -11.54 -11.35 -17.92
C GLU A 192 -11.00 -10.62 -19.17
N HIS A 193 -10.91 -9.28 -19.14
CA HIS A 193 -10.50 -8.46 -20.27
C HIS A 193 -9.14 -7.76 -20.08
N SER A 194 -8.44 -8.08 -19.00
CA SER A 194 -7.12 -7.54 -18.71
C SER A 194 -6.12 -8.65 -18.47
N SER A 195 -4.88 -8.42 -18.86
CA SER A 195 -3.76 -9.31 -18.54
C SER A 195 -2.71 -8.51 -17.81
N VAL A 196 -2.34 -9.03 -16.64
CA VAL A 196 -1.27 -8.54 -15.78
C VAL A 196 -0.67 -9.73 -15.06
N GLU A 197 0.64 -9.85 -15.16
CA GLU A 197 1.43 -10.81 -14.41
C GLU A 197 2.18 -10.06 -13.31
N ILE A 198 2.08 -10.54 -12.07
CA ILE A 198 2.64 -9.83 -10.90
C ILE A 198 4.08 -10.31 -10.65
N PRO A 199 5.04 -9.39 -10.46
CA PRO A 199 6.38 -9.75 -10.03
C PRO A 199 6.38 -10.53 -8.72
N GLU A 200 7.15 -11.60 -8.65
CA GLU A 200 7.07 -12.55 -7.53
C GLU A 200 7.55 -11.92 -6.23
N LYS A 201 8.66 -11.17 -6.24
CA LYS A 201 9.12 -10.53 -5.00
C LYS A 201 8.15 -9.46 -4.55
N LEU A 202 7.57 -8.68 -5.47
CA LEU A 202 6.50 -7.73 -5.14
C LEU A 202 5.31 -8.42 -4.47
N LEU A 203 4.84 -9.54 -5.03
CA LEU A 203 3.74 -10.32 -4.46
C LEU A 203 4.08 -10.79 -3.04
N LEU A 204 5.27 -11.38 -2.85
CA LEU A 204 5.70 -11.89 -1.55
C LEU A 204 5.86 -10.74 -0.53
N GLN A 205 6.41 -9.60 -0.94
CA GLN A 205 6.52 -8.41 -0.09
C GLN A 205 5.15 -7.91 0.35
N ARG A 206 4.19 -7.82 -0.58
CA ARG A 206 2.81 -7.41 -0.27
C ARG A 206 2.12 -8.41 0.65
N ALA A 207 2.29 -9.71 0.42
CA ALA A 207 1.73 -10.74 1.28
C ALA A 207 2.33 -10.67 2.69
N ARG A 208 3.65 -10.46 2.84
CA ARG A 208 4.29 -10.27 4.16
C ARG A 208 3.76 -9.06 4.90
N TYR A 209 3.53 -7.96 4.18
CA TYR A 209 2.91 -6.76 4.76
C TYR A 209 1.50 -7.07 5.32
N LEU A 210 0.64 -7.71 4.51
CA LEU A 210 -0.70 -8.10 4.95
C LEU A 210 -0.67 -9.11 6.11
N THR A 211 0.29 -10.04 6.12
CA THR A 211 0.50 -10.97 7.24
C THR A 211 0.80 -10.22 8.54
N ARG A 212 1.70 -9.25 8.49
CA ARG A 212 2.05 -8.45 9.67
C ARG A 212 0.84 -7.67 10.20
N GLU A 213 0.05 -7.08 9.31
CA GLU A 213 -1.19 -6.40 9.69
C GLU A 213 -2.17 -7.35 10.39
N GLN A 214 -2.35 -8.57 9.88
CA GLN A 214 -3.20 -9.58 10.53
C GLN A 214 -2.65 -10.04 11.88
N LEU A 215 -1.33 -10.23 11.98
CA LEU A 215 -0.68 -10.64 13.24
C LEU A 215 -0.84 -9.60 14.36
N ASN A 216 -0.95 -8.31 14.03
CA ASN A 216 -1.18 -7.26 15.04
C ASN A 216 -2.48 -7.45 15.83
N TYR A 217 -3.46 -8.19 15.28
CA TYR A 217 -4.74 -8.48 15.95
C TYR A 217 -4.75 -9.83 16.69
N ILE A 218 -3.67 -10.61 16.63
CA ILE A 218 -3.57 -11.91 17.27
C ILE A 218 -2.87 -11.75 18.63
N ASP A 219 -3.47 -12.31 19.68
CA ASP A 219 -2.80 -12.37 20.98
C ASP A 219 -1.64 -13.39 20.95
N THR A 220 -0.43 -12.86 21.04
CA THR A 220 0.82 -13.64 21.05
C THR A 220 1.48 -13.73 22.42
N GLN A 221 0.89 -13.17 23.48
CA GLN A 221 1.55 -13.03 24.79
C GLN A 221 1.91 -14.38 25.44
N ASN A 222 1.12 -15.42 25.19
CA ASN A 222 1.33 -16.76 25.75
C ASN A 222 1.83 -17.77 24.71
N LYS A 223 2.34 -17.32 23.56
CA LYS A 223 2.80 -18.19 22.48
C LYS A 223 4.31 -18.25 22.43
N THR A 224 4.85 -19.43 22.18
CA THR A 224 6.27 -19.61 21.87
C THR A 224 6.62 -19.00 20.51
N LYS A 225 7.90 -18.74 20.27
CA LYS A 225 8.38 -18.20 18.98
C LYS A 225 8.02 -19.12 17.81
N GLU A 226 8.14 -20.44 17.99
CA GLU A 226 7.81 -21.44 16.95
C GLU A 226 6.31 -21.45 16.62
N GLU A 227 5.44 -21.28 17.61
CA GLU A 227 3.98 -21.17 17.37
C GLU A 227 3.63 -19.90 16.62
N ILE A 228 4.27 -18.77 16.95
CA ILE A 228 4.06 -17.50 16.24
C ILE A 228 4.51 -17.62 14.78
N GLU A 229 5.65 -18.28 14.53
CA GLU A 229 6.17 -18.50 13.18
C GLU A 229 5.22 -19.37 12.35
N LYS A 230 4.69 -20.47 12.89
CA LYS A 230 3.67 -21.28 12.21
C LYS A 230 2.40 -20.50 11.89
N ILE A 231 1.90 -19.71 12.84
CA ILE A 231 0.73 -18.84 12.61
C ILE A 231 1.02 -17.84 11.48
N ALA A 232 2.22 -17.23 11.49
CA ALA A 232 2.63 -16.29 10.46
C ALA A 232 2.69 -16.95 9.07
N GLU A 233 3.21 -18.17 8.97
CA GLU A 233 3.24 -18.95 7.72
C GLU A 233 1.82 -19.27 7.21
N GLU A 234 0.92 -19.73 8.07
CA GLU A 234 -0.46 -20.01 7.67
C GLU A 234 -1.20 -18.76 7.18
N ILE A 235 -1.00 -17.63 7.87
CA ILE A 235 -1.57 -16.35 7.43
C ILE A 235 -0.93 -15.91 6.12
N PHE A 236 0.38 -16.06 5.97
CA PHE A 236 1.09 -15.70 4.74
C PHE A 236 0.56 -16.44 3.52
N GLU A 237 0.37 -17.75 3.60
CA GLU A 237 -0.22 -18.51 2.49
C GLU A 237 -1.66 -18.06 2.17
N LYS A 238 -2.46 -17.70 3.19
CA LYS A 238 -3.80 -17.13 2.98
C LYS A 238 -3.77 -15.71 2.41
N MET A 239 -2.74 -14.92 2.71
CA MET A 239 -2.60 -13.55 2.25
C MET A 239 -2.03 -13.44 0.84
N LYS A 240 -1.31 -14.46 0.32
CA LYS A 240 -0.81 -14.48 -1.06
C LYS A 240 -1.90 -14.20 -2.12
N PRO A 241 -3.04 -14.93 -2.17
CA PRO A 241 -4.07 -14.66 -3.19
C PRO A 241 -4.71 -13.27 -3.01
N VAL A 242 -4.88 -12.81 -1.76
CA VAL A 242 -5.40 -11.46 -1.47
C VAL A 242 -4.41 -10.39 -1.96
N ALA A 243 -3.12 -10.57 -1.71
CA ALA A 243 -2.07 -9.67 -2.17
C ALA A 243 -2.00 -9.64 -3.70
N GLU A 244 -2.10 -10.80 -4.35
CA GLU A 244 -2.12 -10.90 -5.82
C GLU A 244 -3.33 -10.14 -6.39
N GLU A 245 -4.52 -10.38 -5.85
CA GLU A 245 -5.72 -9.67 -6.27
C GLU A 245 -5.59 -8.16 -6.09
N HIS A 246 -5.11 -7.69 -4.93
CA HIS A 246 -4.90 -6.26 -4.66
C HIS A 246 -3.92 -5.63 -5.65
N LEU A 247 -2.80 -6.30 -5.94
CA LEU A 247 -1.81 -5.81 -6.90
C LEU A 247 -2.37 -5.79 -8.33
N LYS A 248 -3.12 -6.83 -8.74
CA LYS A 248 -3.79 -6.84 -10.05
C LYS A 248 -4.79 -5.69 -10.19
N LYS A 249 -5.62 -5.46 -9.17
CA LYS A 249 -6.56 -4.33 -9.14
C LYS A 249 -5.83 -3.00 -9.30
N TYR A 250 -4.78 -2.80 -8.51
CA TYR A 250 -3.96 -1.59 -8.57
C TYR A 250 -3.39 -1.37 -9.97
N PHE A 251 -2.68 -2.34 -10.54
CA PHE A 251 -2.03 -2.18 -11.85
C PHE A 251 -3.02 -2.01 -13.01
N ILE A 252 -4.18 -2.67 -12.96
CA ILE A 252 -5.24 -2.49 -13.96
C ILE A 252 -5.78 -1.05 -13.90
N LEU A 253 -6.11 -0.56 -12.70
CA LEU A 253 -6.63 0.79 -12.53
C LEU A 253 -5.58 1.85 -12.84
N GLU A 254 -4.34 1.62 -12.45
CA GLU A 254 -3.22 2.48 -12.80
C GLU A 254 -3.10 2.57 -14.33
N LYS A 255 -3.21 1.45 -15.04
CA LYS A 255 -3.17 1.45 -16.50
C LYS A 255 -4.33 2.20 -17.12
N ILE A 256 -5.54 2.06 -16.58
CA ILE A 256 -6.71 2.83 -17.02
C ILE A 256 -6.51 4.31 -16.76
N ALA A 257 -5.98 4.67 -15.59
CA ALA A 257 -5.67 6.06 -15.25
C ALA A 257 -4.67 6.67 -16.24
N GLU A 258 -3.63 5.93 -16.63
CA GLU A 258 -2.68 6.36 -17.66
C GLU A 258 -3.34 6.59 -19.03
N ILE A 259 -4.18 5.64 -19.47
CA ILE A 259 -4.85 5.71 -20.78
C ILE A 259 -5.80 6.91 -20.84
N GLU A 260 -6.56 7.13 -19.77
CA GLU A 260 -7.54 8.21 -19.67
C GLU A 260 -6.93 9.53 -19.19
N LYS A 261 -5.64 9.55 -18.84
CA LYS A 261 -4.93 10.70 -18.25
C LYS A 261 -5.63 11.24 -17.00
N ILE A 262 -6.09 10.31 -16.16
CA ILE A 262 -6.70 10.63 -14.87
C ILE A 262 -5.57 10.98 -13.90
N GLU A 263 -5.69 12.15 -13.28
CA GLU A 263 -4.79 12.61 -12.23
C GLU A 263 -5.59 13.12 -11.04
N ALA A 264 -4.98 13.03 -9.86
CA ALA A 264 -5.50 13.69 -8.66
C ALA A 264 -5.22 15.19 -8.73
N THR A 265 -6.27 15.98 -8.51
CA THR A 265 -6.21 17.45 -8.49
C THR A 265 -5.79 17.95 -7.10
N ASP A 266 -5.22 19.15 -7.05
CA ASP A 266 -4.79 19.77 -5.78
C ASP A 266 -5.96 19.90 -4.78
N GLU A 267 -7.16 20.17 -5.28
CA GLU A 267 -8.39 20.27 -4.48
C GLU A 267 -8.76 18.92 -3.85
N GLU A 268 -8.70 17.83 -4.61
CA GLU A 268 -8.98 16.47 -4.10
C GLU A 268 -7.96 16.02 -3.05
N ILE A 269 -6.68 16.37 -3.26
CA ILE A 269 -5.61 16.11 -2.29
C ILE A 269 -5.89 16.90 -1.00
N GLU A 270 -6.21 18.18 -1.10
CA GLU A 270 -6.51 19.04 0.05
C GLU A 270 -7.76 18.54 0.80
N GLN A 271 -8.80 18.09 0.10
CA GLN A 271 -9.99 17.49 0.71
C GLN A 271 -9.67 16.18 1.46
N SER A 272 -8.78 15.36 0.91
CA SER A 272 -8.33 14.14 1.56
C SER A 272 -7.51 14.44 2.82
N ILE A 273 -6.63 15.44 2.77
CA ILE A 273 -5.88 15.94 3.93
C ILE A 273 -6.84 16.47 5.02
N ARG A 274 -7.87 17.23 4.63
CA ARG A 274 -8.93 17.69 5.56
C ARG A 274 -9.62 16.53 6.26
N ARG A 275 -9.95 15.46 5.52
CA ARG A 275 -10.57 14.27 6.09
C ARG A 275 -9.66 13.58 7.11
N ILE A 276 -8.37 13.47 6.80
CA ILE A 276 -7.38 12.89 7.72
C ILE A 276 -7.28 13.73 8.99
N SER A 277 -7.15 15.06 8.86
CA SER A 277 -7.12 15.99 10.00
C SER A 277 -8.35 15.85 10.91
N LEU A 278 -9.56 15.77 10.33
CA LEU A 278 -10.79 15.57 11.10
C LEU A 278 -10.83 14.22 11.82
N THR A 279 -10.25 13.17 11.23
CA THR A 279 -10.30 11.81 11.78
C THR A 279 -9.23 11.59 12.84
N SER A 280 -8.03 12.15 12.67
CA SER A 280 -6.94 12.03 13.63
C SER A 280 -6.98 13.09 14.74
N GLY A 281 -7.75 14.17 14.55
CA GLY A 281 -7.81 15.31 15.47
C GLY A 281 -6.58 16.23 15.39
N GLU A 282 -5.69 16.03 14.42
CA GLU A 282 -4.52 16.87 14.18
C GLU A 282 -4.90 18.13 13.39
N ASP A 283 -4.14 19.22 13.55
CA ASP A 283 -4.27 20.42 12.73
C ASP A 283 -3.92 20.15 11.26
N LEU A 284 -4.65 20.78 10.34
CA LEU A 284 -4.51 20.55 8.90
C LEU A 284 -3.10 20.84 8.38
N GLN A 285 -2.47 21.92 8.83
CA GLN A 285 -1.12 22.27 8.37
C GLN A 285 -0.09 21.26 8.88
N GLN A 286 -0.26 20.77 10.12
CA GLN A 286 0.59 19.73 10.68
C GLN A 286 0.45 18.41 9.91
N VAL A 287 -0.78 18.00 9.58
CA VAL A 287 -1.01 16.80 8.76
C VAL A 287 -0.37 16.95 7.38
N LYS A 288 -0.58 18.09 6.72
CA LYS A 288 0.01 18.39 5.41
C LYS A 288 1.53 18.34 5.45
N GLN A 289 2.15 18.97 6.45
CA GLN A 289 3.59 18.96 6.65
C GLN A 289 4.10 17.53 6.87
N ARG A 290 3.48 16.78 7.79
CA ARG A 290 3.85 15.38 8.10
C ARG A 290 3.76 14.47 6.87
N LEU A 291 2.70 14.60 6.07
CA LEU A 291 2.54 13.82 4.84
C LEU A 291 3.55 14.22 3.76
N THR A 292 3.90 15.51 3.67
CA THR A 292 4.90 16.00 2.73
C THR A 292 6.30 15.52 3.11
N GLU A 293 6.69 15.67 4.38
CA GLU A 293 8.00 15.27 4.89
C GLU A 293 8.21 13.76 4.85
N SER A 294 7.16 12.98 5.10
CA SER A 294 7.21 11.51 5.02
C SER A 294 7.12 10.95 3.60
N GLY A 295 6.88 11.80 2.59
CA GLY A 295 6.63 11.36 1.20
C GLY A 295 5.25 10.73 0.97
N ARG A 296 4.45 10.48 2.02
CA ARG A 296 3.11 9.89 1.94
C ARG A 296 2.09 10.71 1.17
N ILE A 297 2.40 11.97 0.89
CA ILE A 297 1.56 12.81 0.01
C ILE A 297 1.53 12.27 -1.43
N TYR A 298 2.59 11.61 -1.89
CA TYR A 298 2.61 10.95 -3.20
C TYR A 298 1.73 9.70 -3.21
N ASP A 299 1.78 8.89 -2.15
CA ASP A 299 0.88 7.74 -1.97
C ASP A 299 -0.58 8.19 -2.02
N LEU A 300 -0.92 9.27 -1.31
CA LEU A 300 -2.28 9.82 -1.31
C LEU A 300 -2.72 10.28 -2.69
N LYS A 301 -1.82 10.90 -3.46
CA LYS A 301 -2.09 11.31 -4.85
C LYS A 301 -2.39 10.09 -5.72
N ASP A 302 -1.62 9.03 -5.57
CA ASP A 302 -1.82 7.79 -6.30
C ASP A 302 -3.11 7.08 -5.88
N ASP A 303 -3.43 7.01 -4.60
CA ASP A 303 -4.70 6.45 -4.10
C ASP A 303 -5.90 7.17 -4.72
N ILE A 304 -5.92 8.51 -4.71
CA ILE A 304 -6.98 9.29 -5.33
C ILE A 304 -7.07 9.02 -6.84
N LYS A 305 -5.93 8.94 -7.52
CA LYS A 305 -5.87 8.62 -8.96
C LYS A 305 -6.49 7.26 -9.26
N ILE A 306 -6.18 6.25 -8.45
CA ILE A 306 -6.69 4.88 -8.59
C ILE A 306 -8.19 4.83 -8.30
N ASP A 307 -8.66 5.49 -7.23
CA ASP A 307 -10.08 5.58 -6.89
C ASP A 307 -10.88 6.24 -8.03
N LYS A 308 -10.35 7.33 -8.59
CA LYS A 308 -10.98 8.00 -9.75
C LYS A 308 -11.02 7.12 -10.99
N ALA A 309 -9.98 6.33 -11.24
CA ALA A 309 -9.97 5.39 -12.34
C ALA A 309 -11.06 4.33 -12.18
N PHE A 310 -11.29 3.84 -10.96
CA PHE A 310 -12.37 2.90 -10.70
C PHE A 310 -13.76 3.55 -10.87
N GLU A 311 -13.96 4.76 -10.36
CA GLU A 311 -15.21 5.51 -10.55
C GLU A 311 -15.46 5.86 -12.03
N PHE A 312 -14.40 6.12 -12.80
CA PHE A 312 -14.50 6.27 -14.25
C PHE A 312 -15.00 4.98 -14.91
N VAL A 313 -14.43 3.82 -14.56
CA VAL A 313 -14.90 2.53 -15.08
C VAL A 313 -16.36 2.29 -14.71
N LYS A 314 -16.73 2.52 -13.44
CA LYS A 314 -18.08 2.33 -12.92
C LYS A 314 -19.11 3.21 -13.62
N SER A 315 -18.79 4.49 -13.82
CA SER A 315 -19.68 5.44 -14.51
C SER A 315 -19.87 5.16 -16.00
N ASN A 316 -18.92 4.46 -16.64
CA ASN A 316 -19.02 4.03 -18.04
C ASN A 316 -19.66 2.63 -18.20
N ALA A 317 -19.87 1.88 -17.11
CA ALA A 317 -20.49 0.57 -17.18
C ALA A 317 -21.97 0.65 -17.60
N GLN A 318 -22.37 -0.23 -18.52
CA GLN A 318 -23.74 -0.31 -19.02
C GLN A 318 -24.61 -1.17 -18.10
N ASN A 319 -25.72 -0.59 -17.64
CA ASN A 319 -26.71 -1.30 -16.81
C ASN A 319 -27.74 -2.01 -17.69
N ILE A 320 -27.75 -3.34 -17.71
CA ILE A 320 -28.63 -4.10 -18.60
C ILE A 320 -29.86 -4.73 -17.93
N LYS A 321 -29.83 -5.01 -16.62
CA LYS A 321 -30.96 -5.59 -15.85
C LYS A 321 -30.85 -5.29 -14.36
N LYS A 322 -31.99 -5.07 -13.70
CA LYS A 322 -32.13 -4.99 -12.23
C LYS A 322 -32.34 -6.38 -11.64
N ILE A 323 -31.60 -6.72 -10.60
CA ILE A 323 -31.76 -7.95 -9.83
C ILE A 323 -31.86 -7.55 -8.36
N ILE A 324 -32.86 -8.07 -7.66
CA ILE A 324 -32.94 -7.91 -6.20
C ILE A 324 -31.91 -8.86 -5.59
N LEU A 325 -31.14 -8.38 -4.60
CA LEU A 325 -30.28 -9.25 -3.80
C LEU A 325 -31.04 -10.51 -3.39
N PRO A 326 -30.55 -11.72 -3.70
CA PRO A 326 -31.08 -12.91 -3.06
C PRO A 326 -30.78 -12.75 -1.57
N GLY A 327 -31.83 -12.64 -0.75
CA GLY A 327 -31.69 -12.73 0.70
C GLY A 327 -30.94 -14.02 1.01
N GLU A 328 -29.98 -13.97 1.94
CA GLU A 328 -29.12 -15.12 2.29
C GLU A 328 -29.94 -16.41 2.25
N GLU A 329 -29.76 -17.20 1.19
CA GLU A 329 -30.23 -18.58 1.19
C GLU A 329 -29.48 -19.20 2.35
N LYS A 330 -30.19 -19.39 3.47
CA LYS A 330 -29.68 -20.12 4.62
C LYS A 330 -29.26 -21.47 4.10
N ASP A 331 -27.95 -21.58 3.85
CA ASP A 331 -27.29 -22.79 3.41
C ASP A 331 -27.78 -23.91 4.31
N GLY A 332 -28.31 -24.95 3.66
CA GLY A 332 -29.20 -25.93 4.28
C GLY A 332 -28.51 -26.76 5.36
N GLN A 333 -28.39 -26.22 6.58
CA GLN A 333 -28.25 -27.02 7.79
C GLN A 333 -29.64 -27.35 8.36
N ARG A 334 -30.46 -28.03 7.57
CA ARG A 334 -31.52 -28.91 8.10
C ARG A 334 -31.74 -30.08 7.16
N LYS A 335 -31.32 -31.27 7.64
CA LYS A 335 -31.57 -32.67 7.22
C LYS A 335 -30.22 -33.35 6.96
N LYS A 336 -29.73 -34.28 7.79
CA LYS A 336 -30.36 -35.21 8.74
C LYS A 336 -29.50 -35.38 9.99
#